data_AF-A0A5P6VLG0-F1
#
_entry.id   AF-A0A5P6VLG0-F1
#
_cell.length_a   1.000
_cell.length_b   1.000
_cell.length_c   1.000
_cell.angle_alpha   90.00
_cell.angle_beta   90.00
_cell.angle_gamma   90.00
#
_symmetry.space_group_name_H-M   'P 1'
#
loop_
_entity.id
_entity.type
_entity.pdbx_description
1 polymer ?
#
loop_
_entity_poly.entity_id
_entity_poly.type
_entity_poly.pdbx_seq_one_letter_code
_entity_poly.pdbx_strand_id
1 'polypeptide(L)'
;MSAFIDRIDEMASLENEYARDSASFVVIYGRRRVGKTTLINHFCENKKAIYFLATEENESENRNAFKELVAETFDETGVPSS
;
A
#
# COMPACT_ATOMS: atom_id res chain seq x y z
N MET A 1 9.07 5.40 22.07
CA MET A 1 8.90 4.43 20.97
C MET A 1 8.12 3.25 21.52
N SER A 2 6.90 3.02 21.02
CA SER A 2 6.17 1.76 21.29
C SER A 2 6.67 0.72 20.30
N ALA A 3 7.15 -0.43 20.78
CA ALA A 3 7.52 -1.53 19.89
C ALA A 3 6.28 -2.03 19.13
N PHE A 4 6.45 -2.38 17.86
CA PHE A 4 5.48 -3.20 17.14
C PHE A 4 5.66 -4.65 17.61
N ILE A 5 4.62 -5.21 18.24
CA ILE A 5 4.67 -6.51 18.91
C ILE A 5 3.76 -7.47 18.15
N ASP A 6 4.19 -8.73 18.04
CA ASP A 6 3.50 -9.80 17.31
C ASP A 6 3.52 -9.57 15.78
N ARG A 7 2.73 -10.33 15.01
CA ARG A 7 2.58 -10.23 13.55
C ARG A 7 3.79 -10.65 12.71
N ILE A 8 4.66 -11.48 13.27
CA ILE A 8 5.89 -11.95 12.61
C ILE A 8 5.55 -12.72 11.33
N ASP A 9 4.57 -13.62 11.39
CA ASP A 9 4.18 -14.45 10.25
C ASP A 9 3.48 -13.64 9.16
N GLU A 10 2.60 -12.71 9.54
CA GLU A 10 1.94 -11.81 8.59
C GLU A 10 2.96 -10.88 7.91
N MET A 11 3.92 -10.33 8.66
CA MET A 11 5.01 -9.51 8.10
C MET A 11 5.88 -10.33 7.14
N ALA A 12 6.31 -11.53 7.54
CA ALA A 12 7.11 -12.41 6.69
C ALA A 12 6.37 -12.74 5.39
N SER A 13 5.06 -12.97 5.46
CA SER A 13 4.24 -13.23 4.27
C SER A 13 4.19 -12.03 3.31
N LEU A 14 4.05 -10.81 3.85
CA LEU A 14 4.06 -9.59 3.04
C LEU A 14 5.43 -9.29 2.41
N GLU A 15 6.52 -9.48 3.16
CA GLU A 15 7.89 -9.30 2.64
C GLU A 15 8.20 -10.32 1.54
N ASN A 16 7.81 -11.58 1.74
CA ASN A 16 8.01 -12.63 0.74
C ASN A 16 7.29 -12.31 -0.57
N GLU A 17 6.05 -11.82 -0.50
CA GLU A 17 5.31 -11.41 -1.71
C GLU A 17 5.91 -10.15 -2.35
N TYR A 18 6.38 -9.19 -1.55
CA TYR A 18 7.01 -7.96 -2.05
C TYR A 18 8.36 -8.21 -2.74
N ALA A 19 9.11 -9.22 -2.28
CA ALA A 19 10.40 -9.60 -2.85
C ALA A 19 10.30 -10.36 -4.19
N ARG A 20 9.09 -10.69 -4.66
CA ARG A 20 8.91 -11.40 -5.93
C ARG A 20 9.17 -10.48 -7.12
N ASP A 21 9.85 -11.00 -8.14
CA ASP A 21 10.04 -10.32 -9.44
C ASP A 21 8.76 -10.26 -10.30
N SER A 22 7.61 -10.65 -9.73
CA SER A 22 6.31 -10.70 -10.39
C SER A 22 5.28 -9.89 -9.62
N ALA A 23 4.27 -9.35 -10.31
CA ALA A 23 3.16 -8.67 -9.66
C ALA A 23 2.42 -9.60 -8.68
N SER A 24 2.14 -9.10 -7.48
CA SER A 24 1.40 -9.80 -6.43
C SER A 24 0.17 -9.00 -6.00
N PHE A 25 -0.90 -9.71 -5.64
CA PHE A 25 -2.12 -9.13 -5.10
C PHE A 25 -2.46 -9.79 -3.76
N VAL A 26 -2.43 -9.00 -2.69
CA VAL A 26 -2.61 -9.49 -1.32
C VAL A 26 -3.88 -8.87 -0.72
N VAL A 27 -4.75 -9.72 -0.16
CA VAL A 27 -5.98 -9.30 0.52
C VAL A 27 -5.81 -9.51 2.03
N ILE A 28 -5.86 -8.43 2.81
CA ILE A 28 -5.76 -8.48 4.27
C ILE A 28 -7.16 -8.32 4.87
N TYR A 29 -7.65 -9.36 5.54
CA TYR A 29 -8.98 -9.38 6.18
C TYR A 29 -8.89 -9.76 7.66
N GLY A 30 -9.98 -9.53 8.41
CA GLY A 30 -10.04 -9.85 9.85
C GLY A 30 -11.04 -8.98 10.61
N ARG A 31 -11.25 -9.28 11.90
CA ARG A 31 -12.21 -8.57 12.76
C ARG A 31 -11.94 -7.05 12.85
N ARG A 32 -12.95 -6.27 13.26
CA ARG A 32 -12.80 -4.83 13.49
C ARG A 32 -11.81 -4.59 14.63
N ARG A 33 -10.91 -3.60 14.48
CA ARG A 33 -9.89 -3.18 15.48
C ARG A 33 -8.76 -4.17 15.80
N VAL A 34 -8.49 -5.17 14.95
CA VAL A 34 -7.34 -6.10 15.13
C VAL A 34 -5.98 -5.53 14.71
N GLY A 35 -5.92 -4.28 14.27
CA GLY A 35 -4.66 -3.63 13.88
C GLY A 35 -4.22 -3.83 12.42
N LYS A 36 -5.13 -4.17 11.49
CA LYS A 36 -4.80 -4.35 10.06
C LYS A 36 -4.14 -3.11 9.44
N THR A 37 -4.71 -1.93 9.67
CA THR A 37 -4.14 -0.66 9.20
C THR A 37 -2.76 -0.43 9.80
N THR A 38 -2.56 -0.78 11.07
CA THR A 38 -1.26 -0.69 11.73
C THR A 38 -0.24 -1.62 11.08
N LEU A 39 -0.62 -2.87 10.76
CA LEU A 39 0.23 -3.82 10.04
C LEU A 39 0.64 -3.29 8.66
N ILE A 40 -0.31 -2.78 7.88
CA ILE A 40 -0.02 -2.23 6.54
C ILE A 40 0.89 -1.01 6.64
N ASN A 41 0.58 -0.08 7.55
CA ASN A 41 1.39 1.11 7.74
C ASN A 41 2.83 0.74 8.13
N HIS A 42 2.99 -0.20 9.06
CA HIS A 42 4.30 -0.67 9.49
C HIS A 42 5.05 -1.39 8.37
N PHE A 43 4.37 -2.25 7.61
CA PHE A 43 4.95 -2.92 6.45
C PHE A 43 5.43 -1.93 5.38
N CYS A 44 4.69 -0.83 5.16
CA CYS A 44 5.05 0.20 4.21
C CYS A 44 6.17 1.14 4.71
N GLU A 45 6.55 1.08 5.98
CA GLU A 45 7.67 1.88 6.49
C GLU A 45 8.94 1.57 5.69
N ASN A 46 9.59 2.60 5.16
CA ASN A 46 10.79 2.51 4.31
C ASN A 46 10.62 1.84 2.95
N LYS A 47 9.38 1.61 2.49
CA LYS A 47 9.09 1.14 1.13
C LYS A 47 8.45 2.27 0.30
N LYS A 48 8.70 2.26 -1.02
CA LYS A 48 7.92 3.11 -1.94
C LYS A 48 6.50 2.56 -2.01
N ALA A 49 5.56 3.25 -1.38
CA ALA A 49 4.18 2.82 -1.27
C ALA A 49 3.24 4.01 -1.41
N ILE A 50 2.06 3.76 -1.98
CA ILE A 50 0.95 4.69 -2.03
C ILE A 50 -0.18 4.19 -1.14
N TYR A 51 -0.83 5.10 -0.42
CA TYR A 51 -2.06 4.80 0.31
C TYR A 51 -3.23 5.43 -0.44
N PHE A 52 -4.04 4.58 -1.07
CA PHE A 52 -5.23 5.01 -1.80
C PHE A 52 -6.49 4.50 -1.11
N LEU A 53 -7.35 5.43 -0.70
CA LEU A 53 -8.66 5.12 -0.15
C LEU A 53 -9.70 5.25 -1.25
N ALA A 54 -10.19 4.13 -1.79
CA ALA A 54 -11.31 4.14 -2.71
C ALA A 54 -12.57 4.62 -1.97
N THR A 55 -13.12 5.75 -2.40
CA THR A 55 -14.38 6.31 -1.88
C THR A 55 -15.56 5.85 -2.74
N GLU A 56 -16.80 6.01 -2.24
CA GLU A 56 -18.05 5.72 -2.99
C GLU A 56 -18.34 6.76 -4.10
N GLU A 57 -17.30 7.36 -4.68
CA GLU A 57 -17.39 8.27 -5.83
C GLU A 57 -17.49 7.50 -7.15
N ASN A 58 -17.70 8.21 -8.26
CA ASN A 58 -17.75 7.57 -9.58
C ASN A 58 -16.41 6.88 -9.90
N GLU A 59 -16.46 5.71 -10.53
CA GLU A 59 -15.27 4.96 -10.95
C GLU A 59 -14.28 5.83 -11.75
N SER A 60 -14.79 6.75 -12.59
CA SER A 60 -13.93 7.64 -13.36
C SER A 60 -13.12 8.59 -12.49
N GLU A 61 -13.69 9.08 -11.39
CA GLU A 61 -13.02 10.00 -10.47
C GLU A 61 -11.98 9.23 -9.66
N ASN A 62 -12.32 8.04 -9.17
CA ASN A 62 -11.38 7.15 -8.47
C ASN A 62 -10.16 6.79 -9.33
N ARG A 63 -10.36 6.48 -10.63
CA ARG A 63 -9.25 6.19 -11.54
C ARG A 63 -8.35 7.40 -11.78
N ASN A 64 -8.92 8.59 -11.91
CA ASN A 64 -8.13 9.81 -12.13
C ASN A 64 -7.32 10.16 -10.86
N ALA A 65 -7.96 10.13 -9.69
CA ALA A 65 -7.29 10.36 -8.42
C ALA A 65 -6.15 9.36 -8.17
N PHE A 66 -6.35 8.08 -8.52
CA PHE A 66 -5.30 7.07 -8.40
C PHE A 66 -4.12 7.35 -9.34
N LYS A 67 -4.37 7.74 -10.60
CA LYS A 67 -3.31 8.09 -11.56
C LYS A 67 -2.48 9.27 -11.08
N GLU A 68 -3.13 10.33 -10.60
CA GLU A 68 -2.47 11.52 -10.07
C GLU A 68 -1.58 11.17 -8.87
N LEU A 69 -2.10 10.39 -7.93
CA LEU A 69 -1.34 9.92 -6.76
C LEU A 69 -0.10 9.10 -7.14
N VAL A 70 -0.24 8.20 -8.13
CA VAL A 70 0.89 7.41 -8.63
C VAL A 70 1.94 8.31 -9.28
N ALA A 71 1.53 9.24 -10.15
CA ALA A 71 2.44 10.18 -10.79
C ALA A 71 3.22 10.99 -9.74
N GLU A 72 2.53 11.61 -8.78
CA GLU A 72 3.18 12.40 -7.73
C GLU A 72 4.17 11.59 -6.87
N THR A 73 3.87 10.32 -6.60
CA THR A 73 4.69 9.49 -5.72
C THR A 73 5.89 8.87 -6.44
N PHE A 74 5.80 8.66 -7.77
CA PHE A 74 6.80 7.91 -8.53
C PHE A 74 7.50 8.72 -9.66
N ASP A 75 7.01 9.91 -10.04
CA ASP A 75 7.60 10.76 -11.11
C ASP A 75 8.79 11.64 -10.67
N GLU A 76 9.43 11.35 -9.53
CA GLU A 76 10.84 11.75 -9.35
C GLU A 76 11.80 11.05 -10.35
N THR A 77 11.28 10.18 -11.23
CA THR A 77 12.00 9.67 -12.40
C THR A 77 11.30 10.04 -13.72
N GLY A 78 11.23 11.34 -14.03
CA GLY A 78 11.37 11.88 -15.39
C GLY A 78 10.53 11.27 -16.51
N VAL A 79 9.22 11.46 -16.48
CA VAL A 79 8.40 11.47 -17.72
C VAL A 79 7.76 12.86 -17.85
N PRO A 80 8.03 13.62 -18.92
CA PRO A 80 7.41 14.92 -19.11
C PRO A 80 5.93 14.74 -19.42
N SER A 81 5.08 15.41 -18.64
CA SER A 81 3.69 15.65 -18.99
C SER A 81 3.63 16.44 -20.30
N SER A 82 3.01 15.82 -21.32
CA SER A 82 2.59 16.46 -22.57
C SER A 82 1.12 16.81 -22.48
#